data_AF-A0A0Q9U5E0-F1
#
_entry.id   AF-A0A0Q9U5E0-F1
#
_cell.length_a   1.000
_cell.length_b   1.000
_cell.length_c   1.000
_cell.angle_alpha   90.00
_cell.angle_beta   90.00
_cell.angle_gamma   90.00
#
_symmetry.space_group_name_H-M   'P 1'
#
loop_
_entity.id
_entity.type
_entity.pdbx_description
1 polymer ?
#
loop_
_entity_poly.entity_id
_entity_poly.type
_entity_poly.pdbx_seq_one_letter_code
_entity_poly.pdbx_strand_id
1 'polypeptide(L)'
;MLAEIEALEVAKARLEADLLAAYGALAGIEAQQVDALPVGAVARVSARVSPERVVSEEIALATGVGAGEVARRLALATAPRRHRVVLGALRAGRLSLHRALQVVSDTAQLPDADVTAVAQAVLAPSRDGQPVPQRTFTARLRRAVASVDARGAQERHAHARARRGVFGRLTDDGMGASVDARGAQERHAHARARRGVFGRLTDDGMGWLTVTTDAASVAAVMDRLDTTARGLRGAGDARSLDQLRADLVTDALLHRPGHPGPASGEAEGGTDGETAGEAAGEAAGEAAALAWIVVPFEVATGEADTACELPGHGWVTATHAREIITRPGSVWATLPVDLPTGRAL
;
A
#
# COMPACT_ATOMS: atom_id res chain seq x y z
N MET A 1 -12.62 -30.95 19.51
CA MET A 1 -11.68 -30.56 18.43
C MET A 1 -11.56 -29.05 18.27
N LEU A 2 -12.58 -28.27 17.87
CA LEU A 2 -12.42 -26.81 17.70
C LEU A 2 -12.05 -26.09 19.01
N ALA A 3 -12.79 -26.32 20.09
CA ALA A 3 -12.48 -25.73 21.41
C ALA A 3 -11.10 -26.14 21.96
N GLU A 4 -10.62 -27.31 21.57
CA GLU A 4 -9.29 -27.80 21.94
C GLU A 4 -8.20 -27.07 21.16
N ILE A 5 -8.40 -26.84 19.85
CA ILE A 5 -7.52 -26.01 19.02
C ILE A 5 -7.47 -24.58 19.58
N GLU A 6 -8.61 -24.01 19.97
CA GLU A 6 -8.67 -22.67 20.57
C GLU A 6 -7.89 -22.61 21.89
N ALA A 7 -8.03 -23.60 22.76
CA ALA A 7 -7.28 -23.69 24.00
C ALA A 7 -5.76 -23.80 23.76
N LEU A 8 -5.34 -24.56 22.74
CA LEU A 8 -3.94 -24.70 22.36
C LEU A 8 -3.36 -23.40 21.76
N GLU A 9 -4.11 -22.65 20.96
CA GLU A 9 -3.69 -21.34 20.46
C GLU A 9 -3.53 -20.32 21.61
N VAL A 10 -4.44 -20.34 22.60
CA VAL A 10 -4.31 -19.52 23.83
C VAL A 10 -3.07 -19.91 24.63
N ALA A 11 -2.81 -21.21 24.81
CA ALA A 11 -1.62 -21.69 25.51
C ALA A 11 -0.32 -21.33 24.77
N LYS A 12 -0.31 -21.47 23.44
CA LYS A 12 0.79 -21.08 22.57
C LYS A 12 1.11 -19.59 22.69
N ALA A 13 0.10 -18.72 22.65
CA ALA A 13 0.29 -17.27 22.81
C ALA A 13 0.94 -16.91 24.16
N ARG A 14 0.55 -17.61 25.24
CA ARG A 14 1.16 -17.42 26.57
C ARG A 14 2.62 -17.86 26.60
N LEU A 15 2.92 -19.03 26.05
CA LEU A 15 4.29 -19.54 25.94
C LEU A 15 5.17 -18.63 25.06
N GLU A 16 4.62 -18.10 23.96
CA GLU A 16 5.30 -17.10 23.12
C GLU A 16 5.58 -15.81 23.90
N ALA A 17 4.70 -15.41 24.82
CA ALA A 17 4.94 -14.26 25.70
C ALA A 17 6.10 -14.51 26.69
N ASP A 18 6.18 -15.71 27.26
CA ASP A 18 7.28 -16.11 28.15
C ASP A 18 8.61 -16.18 27.37
N LEU A 19 8.58 -16.69 26.14
CA LEU A 19 9.73 -16.69 25.25
C LEU A 19 10.23 -15.27 24.96
N LEU A 20 9.31 -14.32 24.69
CA LEU A 20 9.68 -12.92 24.51
C LEU A 20 10.27 -12.30 25.78
N ALA A 21 9.81 -12.69 26.97
CA ALA A 21 10.41 -12.24 28.22
C ALA A 21 11.86 -12.73 28.35
N ALA A 22 12.15 -13.98 27.97
CA ALA A 22 13.51 -14.52 27.92
C ALA A 22 14.39 -13.78 26.89
N TYR A 23 13.86 -13.46 25.71
CA TYR A 23 14.56 -12.66 24.70
C TYR A 23 14.95 -11.28 25.25
N GLY A 24 14.00 -10.61 25.91
CA GLY A 24 14.25 -9.30 26.53
C GLY A 24 15.25 -9.35 27.67
N ALA A 25 15.23 -10.41 28.48
CA ALA A 25 16.20 -10.64 29.54
C ALA A 25 17.62 -10.82 29.00
N LEU A 26 17.81 -11.65 27.97
CA LEU A 26 19.11 -11.84 27.32
C LEU A 26 19.63 -10.54 26.72
N ALA A 27 18.78 -9.80 26.00
CA ALA A 27 19.15 -8.51 25.44
C ALA A 27 19.57 -7.50 26.53
N GLY A 28 18.89 -7.51 27.68
CA GLY A 28 19.25 -6.67 28.83
C GLY A 28 20.58 -7.05 29.47
N ILE A 29 20.88 -8.35 29.59
CA ILE A 29 22.16 -8.87 30.09
C ILE A 29 23.30 -8.44 29.15
N GLU A 30 23.17 -8.65 27.84
CA GLU A 30 24.18 -8.27 26.85
C GLU A 30 24.42 -6.75 26.82
N ALA A 31 23.36 -5.95 26.91
CA ALA A 31 23.50 -4.49 27.02
C ALA A 31 24.30 -4.08 28.27
N GLN A 32 24.04 -4.69 29.42
CA GLN A 32 24.78 -4.43 30.66
C GLN A 32 26.25 -4.85 30.56
N GLN A 33 26.55 -5.97 29.91
CA GLN A 33 27.92 -6.41 29.68
C GLN A 33 28.69 -5.43 28.78
N VAL A 34 28.05 -4.93 27.73
CA VAL A 34 28.62 -3.89 26.85
C VAL A 34 28.88 -2.60 27.64
N ASP A 35 27.92 -2.14 28.45
CA ASP A 35 28.08 -0.94 29.27
C ASP A 35 29.19 -1.07 30.34
N ALA A 36 29.49 -2.29 30.79
CA ALA A 36 30.55 -2.57 31.75
C ALA A 36 31.97 -2.57 31.13
N LEU A 37 32.11 -2.56 29.80
CA LEU A 37 33.41 -2.51 29.15
C LEU A 37 34.06 -1.12 29.29
N PRO A 38 35.41 -1.03 29.35
CA PRO A 38 36.10 0.26 29.37
C PRO A 38 35.71 1.13 28.16
N VAL A 39 35.60 2.45 28.34
CA VAL A 39 35.12 3.42 27.31
C VAL A 39 35.85 3.29 25.96
N GLY A 40 37.15 2.95 25.96
CA GLY A 40 37.94 2.70 24.74
C GLY A 40 37.77 1.31 24.10
N ALA A 41 37.18 0.36 24.81
CA ALA A 41 36.79 -0.96 24.29
C ALA A 41 35.38 -0.92 23.68
N VAL A 42 34.42 -0.26 24.34
CA VAL A 42 33.05 -0.04 23.83
C VAL A 42 33.09 0.64 22.46
N ALA A 43 33.84 1.76 22.33
CA ALA A 43 33.95 2.46 21.06
C ALA A 43 34.54 1.60 19.92
N ARG A 44 35.40 0.63 20.22
CA ARG A 44 35.97 -0.29 19.21
C ARG A 44 35.05 -1.46 18.87
N VAL A 45 34.26 -1.93 19.84
CA VAL A 45 33.31 -3.05 19.68
C VAL A 45 32.01 -2.56 19.03
N SER A 46 31.41 -1.49 19.53
CA SER A 46 30.19 -0.89 18.99
C SER A 46 30.38 -0.30 17.58
N ALA A 47 31.60 0.12 17.22
CA ALA A 47 31.91 0.54 15.85
C ALA A 47 31.97 -0.62 14.84
N ARG A 48 31.99 -1.88 15.31
CA ARG A 48 32.10 -3.08 14.45
C ARG A 48 30.88 -4.00 14.54
N VAL A 49 30.16 -4.02 15.67
CA VAL A 49 29.01 -4.90 15.88
C VAL A 49 27.93 -4.20 16.74
N SER A 50 26.68 -4.22 16.28
CA SER A 50 25.53 -3.78 17.10
C SER A 50 25.21 -4.84 18.16
N PRO A 51 25.00 -4.49 19.45
CA PRO A 51 24.58 -5.43 20.49
C PRO A 51 23.32 -6.22 20.11
N GLU A 52 22.37 -5.57 19.44
CA GLU A 52 21.14 -6.19 18.94
C GLU A 52 21.43 -7.30 17.93
N ARG A 53 22.46 -7.12 17.11
CA ARG A 53 22.90 -8.10 16.13
C ARG A 53 23.57 -9.31 16.80
N VAL A 54 24.38 -9.08 17.83
CA VAL A 54 25.00 -10.16 18.62
C VAL A 54 23.92 -11.05 19.23
N VAL A 55 22.98 -10.45 19.98
CA VAL A 55 21.86 -11.16 20.61
C VAL A 55 21.04 -11.91 19.55
N SER A 56 20.79 -11.27 18.40
CA SER A 56 20.03 -11.91 17.32
C SER A 56 20.75 -13.11 16.73
N GLU A 57 22.06 -13.04 16.51
CA GLU A 57 22.87 -14.14 15.95
C GLU A 57 23.02 -15.28 16.97
N GLU A 58 23.21 -14.97 18.25
CA GLU A 58 23.31 -15.96 19.33
C GLU A 58 22.02 -16.77 19.48
N ILE A 59 20.86 -16.10 19.58
CA ILE A 59 19.56 -16.78 19.65
C ILE A 59 19.32 -17.60 18.38
N ALA A 60 19.64 -17.06 17.20
CA ALA A 60 19.46 -17.78 15.94
C ALA A 60 20.29 -19.07 15.89
N LEU A 61 21.56 -19.02 16.32
CA LEU A 61 22.45 -20.17 16.41
C LEU A 61 21.97 -21.21 17.43
N ALA A 62 21.52 -20.77 18.61
CA ALA A 62 21.10 -21.66 19.68
C ALA A 62 19.74 -22.34 19.41
N THR A 63 18.83 -21.67 18.69
CA THR A 63 17.44 -22.12 18.52
C THR A 63 17.11 -22.63 17.11
N GLY A 64 17.96 -22.36 16.12
CA GLY A 64 17.69 -22.64 14.70
C GLY A 64 16.64 -21.72 14.07
N VAL A 65 16.14 -20.72 14.78
CA VAL A 65 15.20 -19.72 14.24
C VAL A 65 15.95 -18.73 13.35
N GLY A 66 15.39 -18.37 12.21
CA GLY A 66 16.02 -17.41 11.28
C GLY A 66 16.22 -16.02 11.90
N ALA A 67 17.37 -15.38 11.61
CA ALA A 67 17.75 -14.09 12.19
C ALA A 67 16.69 -12.99 12.01
N GLY A 68 15.99 -12.94 10.88
CA GLY A 68 14.91 -11.98 10.68
C GLY A 68 13.70 -12.19 11.59
N GLU A 69 13.39 -13.44 11.95
CA GLU A 69 12.32 -13.74 12.92
C GLU A 69 12.77 -13.40 14.35
N VAL A 70 14.02 -13.70 14.69
CA VAL A 70 14.62 -13.29 15.98
C VAL A 70 14.59 -11.76 16.13
N ALA A 71 15.02 -11.03 15.11
CA ALA A 71 15.01 -9.56 15.10
C ALA A 71 13.60 -8.99 15.31
N ARG A 72 12.57 -9.54 14.66
CA ARG A 72 11.17 -9.13 14.87
C ARG A 72 10.73 -9.36 16.32
N ARG A 73 11.07 -10.50 16.91
CA ARG A 73 10.76 -10.83 18.31
C ARG A 73 11.51 -9.92 19.28
N LEU A 74 12.78 -9.63 19.00
CA LEU A 74 13.59 -8.69 19.78
C LEU A 74 12.99 -7.29 19.78
N ALA A 75 12.55 -6.77 18.63
CA ALA A 75 11.90 -5.46 18.54
C ALA A 75 10.69 -5.33 19.49
N LEU A 76 9.92 -6.41 19.66
CA LEU A 76 8.81 -6.46 20.62
C LEU A 76 9.30 -6.65 22.07
N ALA A 77 10.32 -7.49 22.29
CA ALA A 77 10.83 -7.85 23.61
C ALA A 77 11.61 -6.72 24.31
N THR A 78 12.38 -5.93 23.56
CA THR A 78 13.28 -4.89 24.10
C THR A 78 12.58 -3.55 24.34
N ALA A 79 11.36 -3.36 23.82
CA ALA A 79 10.55 -2.15 24.00
C ALA A 79 9.23 -2.41 24.78
N PRO A 80 9.27 -3.00 26.00
CA PRO A 80 8.07 -3.47 26.69
C PRO A 80 7.12 -2.35 27.12
N ARG A 81 7.63 -1.14 27.35
CA ARG A 81 6.80 0.04 27.69
C ARG A 81 6.00 0.53 26.47
N ARG A 82 6.66 0.66 25.32
CA ARG A 82 6.06 1.04 24.04
C ARG A 82 4.98 0.05 23.61
N HIS A 83 5.23 -1.26 23.80
CA HIS A 83 4.31 -2.32 23.39
C HIS A 83 3.49 -2.93 24.53
N ARG A 84 3.29 -2.20 25.64
CA ARG A 84 2.63 -2.72 26.86
C ARG A 84 1.25 -3.34 26.60
N VAL A 85 0.44 -2.74 25.72
CA VAL A 85 -0.92 -3.20 25.40
C VAL A 85 -0.88 -4.50 24.61
N VAL A 86 0.01 -4.57 23.61
CA VAL A 86 0.23 -5.75 22.76
C VAL A 86 0.76 -6.92 23.59
N LEU A 87 1.81 -6.68 24.40
CA LEU A 87 2.39 -7.68 25.29
C LEU A 87 1.39 -8.16 26.35
N GLY A 88 0.57 -7.25 26.90
CA GLY A 88 -0.50 -7.62 27.83
C GLY A 88 -1.56 -8.53 27.20
N ALA A 89 -1.95 -8.25 25.95
CA ALA A 89 -2.90 -9.09 25.21
C ALA A 89 -2.31 -10.47 24.85
N LEU A 90 -1.03 -10.52 24.47
CA LEU A 90 -0.30 -11.76 24.20
C LEU A 90 -0.20 -12.64 25.47
N ARG A 91 0.20 -12.06 26.61
CA ARG A 91 0.24 -12.75 27.91
C ARG A 91 -1.13 -13.24 28.37
N ALA A 92 -2.20 -12.53 28.04
CA ALA A 92 -3.56 -12.97 28.33
C ALA A 92 -4.03 -14.12 27.39
N GLY A 93 -3.32 -14.37 26.29
CA GLY A 93 -3.73 -15.30 25.23
C GLY A 93 -4.86 -14.74 24.34
N ARG A 94 -5.05 -13.41 24.32
CA ARG A 94 -6.05 -12.73 23.49
C ARG A 94 -5.51 -12.28 22.12
N LEU A 95 -4.20 -12.42 21.91
CA LEU A 95 -3.49 -12.04 20.70
C LEU A 95 -2.41 -13.09 20.43
N SER A 96 -2.26 -13.53 19.18
CA SER A 96 -1.15 -14.41 18.77
C SER A 96 0.13 -13.61 18.53
N LEU A 97 1.30 -14.25 18.64
CA LEU A 97 2.57 -13.60 18.32
C LEU A 97 2.59 -13.03 16.90
N HIS A 98 2.02 -13.75 15.93
CA HIS A 98 1.92 -13.28 14.54
C HIS A 98 1.27 -11.89 14.45
N ARG A 99 0.11 -11.72 15.11
CA ARG A 99 -0.61 -10.44 15.12
C ARG A 99 0.12 -9.38 15.95
N ALA A 100 0.77 -9.78 17.04
CA ALA A 100 1.59 -8.87 17.83
C ALA A 100 2.74 -8.28 16.99
N LEU A 101 3.47 -9.12 16.25
CA LEU A 101 4.54 -8.69 15.35
C LEU A 101 4.03 -7.83 14.20
N GLN A 102 2.82 -8.11 13.69
CA GLN A 102 2.18 -7.27 12.68
C GLN A 102 1.92 -5.85 13.22
N VAL A 103 1.40 -5.71 14.45
CA VAL A 103 1.19 -4.39 15.07
C VAL A 103 2.53 -3.67 15.25
N VAL A 104 3.59 -4.35 15.71
CA VAL A 104 4.92 -3.75 15.88
C VAL A 104 5.47 -3.25 14.54
N SER A 105 5.37 -4.07 13.49
CA SER A 105 5.81 -3.73 12.13
C SER A 105 5.08 -2.50 11.60
N ASP A 106 3.75 -2.50 11.65
CA ASP A 106 2.92 -1.46 11.03
C ASP A 106 2.93 -0.14 11.84
N THR A 107 3.41 -0.17 13.08
CA THR A 107 3.53 1.01 13.96
C THR A 107 4.97 1.43 14.23
N ALA A 108 5.95 0.86 13.50
CA ALA A 108 7.37 1.09 13.74
C ALA A 108 7.78 2.57 13.67
N GLN A 109 7.14 3.34 12.79
CA GLN A 109 7.42 4.77 12.57
C GLN A 109 6.59 5.72 13.45
N LEU A 110 5.66 5.19 14.25
CA LEU A 110 4.77 6.02 15.06
C LEU A 110 5.39 6.40 16.42
N PRO A 111 5.01 7.55 16.99
CA PRO A 111 5.30 7.88 18.39
C PRO A 111 4.67 6.87 19.38
N ASP A 112 5.27 6.72 20.56
CA ASP A 112 4.81 5.76 21.60
C ASP A 112 3.34 5.95 22.01
N ALA A 113 2.86 7.19 22.04
CA ALA A 113 1.47 7.52 22.35
C ALA A 113 0.51 6.94 21.29
N ASP A 114 0.86 7.08 20.02
CA ASP A 114 0.05 6.61 18.89
C ASP A 114 0.08 5.09 18.75
N VAL A 115 1.23 4.45 19.03
CA VAL A 115 1.32 2.97 19.11
C VAL A 115 0.33 2.44 20.16
N THR A 116 0.23 3.11 21.31
CA THR A 116 -0.70 2.72 22.37
C THR A 116 -2.15 2.88 21.89
N ALA A 117 -2.50 4.00 21.26
CA ALA A 117 -3.84 4.26 20.73
C ALA A 117 -4.24 3.25 19.64
N VAL A 118 -3.34 2.96 18.70
CA VAL A 118 -3.54 1.94 17.66
C VAL A 118 -3.76 0.57 18.27
N ALA A 119 -2.91 0.15 19.21
CA ALA A 119 -3.06 -1.15 19.86
C ALA A 119 -4.40 -1.27 20.60
N GLN A 120 -4.86 -0.23 21.29
CA GLN A 120 -6.17 -0.21 21.95
C GLN A 120 -7.32 -0.31 20.95
N ALA A 121 -7.28 0.44 19.85
CA ALA A 121 -8.31 0.41 18.82
C ALA A 121 -8.40 -0.96 18.12
N VAL A 122 -7.26 -1.56 17.78
CA VAL A 122 -7.19 -2.85 17.06
C VAL A 122 -7.65 -4.01 17.95
N LEU A 123 -7.32 -3.96 19.24
CA LEU A 123 -7.66 -4.99 20.22
C LEU A 123 -9.02 -4.76 20.90
N ALA A 124 -9.76 -3.73 20.49
CA ALA A 124 -11.11 -3.47 20.98
C ALA A 124 -12.00 -4.71 20.72
N PRO A 125 -12.80 -5.14 21.72
CA PRO A 125 -13.66 -6.31 21.59
C PRO A 125 -14.55 -6.25 20.35
N SER A 126 -14.79 -7.40 19.72
CA SER A 126 -15.90 -7.52 18.77
C SER A 126 -17.23 -7.38 19.53
N ARG A 127 -18.28 -6.94 18.84
CA ARG A 127 -19.62 -6.77 19.45
C ARG A 127 -20.15 -8.06 20.06
N ASP A 128 -19.88 -9.18 19.40
CA ASP A 128 -20.29 -10.51 19.84
C ASP A 128 -19.26 -11.17 20.78
N GLY A 129 -18.22 -10.44 21.19
CA GLY A 129 -17.12 -10.95 22.01
C GLY A 129 -16.18 -11.96 21.31
N GLN A 130 -16.53 -12.39 20.10
CA GLN A 130 -15.78 -13.39 19.34
C GLN A 130 -14.43 -12.88 18.81
N PRO A 131 -13.43 -13.76 18.65
CA PRO A 131 -12.17 -13.43 18.00
C PRO A 131 -12.39 -12.85 16.61
N VAL A 132 -11.70 -11.76 16.31
CA VAL A 132 -11.81 -11.09 15.01
C VAL A 132 -11.07 -11.91 13.94
N PRO A 133 -11.66 -12.19 12.76
CA PRO A 133 -10.98 -12.85 11.65
C PRO A 133 -9.74 -12.06 11.18
N GLN A 134 -8.75 -12.74 10.60
CA GLN A 134 -7.47 -12.11 10.23
C GLN A 134 -7.64 -10.93 9.26
N ARG A 135 -8.53 -11.05 8.28
CA ARG A 135 -8.81 -9.96 7.32
C ARG A 135 -9.34 -8.72 8.03
N THR A 136 -10.27 -8.89 8.96
CA THR A 136 -10.86 -7.80 9.75
C THR A 136 -9.85 -7.19 10.73
N PHE A 137 -8.98 -8.00 11.33
CA PHE A 137 -7.86 -7.52 12.15
C PHE A 137 -6.93 -6.60 11.34
N THR A 138 -6.49 -7.04 10.15
CA THR A 138 -5.64 -6.24 9.27
C THR A 138 -6.32 -4.96 8.81
N ALA A 139 -7.62 -5.01 8.48
CA ALA A 139 -8.37 -3.81 8.10
C ALA A 139 -8.46 -2.80 9.26
N ARG A 140 -8.74 -3.27 10.49
CA ARG A 140 -8.75 -2.43 11.70
C ARG A 140 -7.37 -1.81 11.97
N LEU A 141 -6.29 -2.59 11.83
CA LEU A 141 -4.92 -2.10 12.03
C LEU A 141 -4.57 -0.99 11.04
N ARG A 142 -4.81 -1.21 9.74
CA ARG A 142 -4.56 -0.19 8.72
C ARG A 142 -5.37 1.08 8.97
N ARG A 143 -6.66 0.94 9.29
CA ARG A 143 -7.51 2.10 9.63
C ARG A 143 -7.00 2.85 10.85
N ALA A 144 -6.64 2.14 11.91
CA ALA A 144 -6.15 2.74 13.16
C ALA A 144 -4.84 3.50 12.93
N VAL A 145 -3.88 2.89 12.22
CA VAL A 145 -2.61 3.55 11.83
C VAL A 145 -2.89 4.79 10.99
N ALA A 146 -3.71 4.69 9.95
CA ALA A 146 -4.03 5.82 9.08
C ALA A 146 -4.77 6.96 9.81
N SER A 147 -5.49 6.65 10.89
CA SER A 147 -6.24 7.66 11.67
C SER A 147 -5.34 8.45 12.62
N VAL A 148 -4.29 7.82 13.18
CA VAL A 148 -3.34 8.52 14.08
C VAL A 148 -2.21 9.19 13.31
N ASP A 149 -1.83 8.63 12.15
CA ASP A 149 -0.73 9.11 11.33
C ASP A 149 -1.18 10.08 10.23
N ALA A 150 -2.11 10.99 10.53
CA ALA A 150 -2.59 11.93 9.53
C ALA A 150 -1.45 12.80 8.98
N ARG A 151 -0.55 13.27 9.85
CA ARG A 151 0.61 14.09 9.48
C ARG A 151 1.66 13.30 8.70
N GLY A 152 2.09 12.14 9.17
CA GLY A 152 3.09 11.34 8.44
C GLY A 152 2.53 10.81 7.13
N ALA A 153 1.24 10.46 7.06
CA ALA A 153 0.58 10.13 5.81
C ALA A 153 0.50 11.33 4.86
N GLN A 154 0.25 12.56 5.34
CA GLN A 154 0.31 13.77 4.52
C GLN A 154 1.72 14.08 4.03
N GLU A 155 2.74 13.94 4.87
CA GLU A 155 4.14 14.16 4.49
C GLU A 155 4.59 13.13 3.45
N ARG A 156 4.24 11.85 3.64
CA ARG A 156 4.46 10.81 2.63
C ARG A 156 3.68 11.09 1.36
N HIS A 157 2.42 11.51 1.45
CA HIS A 157 1.60 11.88 0.30
C HIS A 157 2.22 13.03 -0.49
N ALA A 158 2.64 14.10 0.19
CA ALA A 158 3.29 15.25 -0.41
C ALA A 158 4.63 14.87 -1.04
N HIS A 159 5.43 14.07 -0.36
CA HIS A 159 6.71 13.58 -0.86
C HIS A 159 6.52 12.66 -2.08
N ALA A 160 5.56 11.75 -2.05
CA ALA A 160 5.24 10.86 -3.16
C ALA A 160 4.63 11.62 -4.35
N ARG A 161 3.77 12.62 -4.11
CA ARG A 161 3.32 13.57 -5.13
C ARG A 161 4.49 14.33 -5.74
N ALA A 162 5.46 14.77 -4.94
CA ALA A 162 6.64 15.47 -5.44
C ALA A 162 7.52 14.55 -6.31
N ARG A 163 7.54 13.25 -6.01
CA ARG A 163 8.30 12.21 -6.72
C ARG A 163 7.51 11.44 -7.78
N ARG A 164 6.28 11.85 -8.09
CA ARG A 164 5.45 11.19 -9.11
C ARG A 164 6.17 11.19 -10.45
N GLY A 165 6.12 10.06 -11.14
CA GLY A 165 6.82 9.85 -12.40
C GLY A 165 6.29 8.64 -13.15
N VAL A 166 6.59 8.58 -14.44
CA VAL A 166 6.28 7.44 -15.30
C VAL A 166 7.58 6.70 -15.58
N PHE A 167 7.62 5.41 -15.25
CA PHE A 167 8.76 4.55 -15.57
C PHE A 167 8.28 3.38 -16.42
N GLY A 168 8.96 3.14 -17.54
CA GLY A 168 8.79 1.94 -18.33
C GLY A 168 9.81 0.90 -17.90
N ARG A 169 9.36 -0.29 -17.50
CA ARG A 169 10.24 -1.46 -17.39
C ARG A 169 9.98 -2.34 -18.60
N LEU A 170 10.95 -2.41 -19.51
CA LEU A 170 11.01 -3.46 -20.51
C LEU A 170 11.39 -4.74 -19.74
N THR A 171 10.46 -5.67 -19.59
CA THR A 171 10.77 -7.01 -19.06
C THR A 171 11.62 -7.74 -20.09
N ASP A 172 12.73 -8.31 -19.64
CA ASP A 172 13.79 -8.92 -20.47
C ASP A 172 13.41 -10.31 -21.02
N ASP A 173 12.12 -10.50 -21.32
CA ASP A 173 11.63 -11.71 -21.95
C ASP A 173 11.62 -11.49 -23.49
N GLY A 174 12.83 -11.42 -24.07
CA GLY A 174 13.07 -11.87 -25.44
C GLY A 174 13.33 -10.80 -26.51
N MET A 175 14.48 -10.12 -26.45
CA MET A 175 15.12 -9.49 -27.62
C MET A 175 16.57 -10.00 -27.81
N GLY A 176 16.77 -11.31 -27.60
CA GLY A 176 17.96 -12.01 -28.06
C GLY A 176 17.72 -12.50 -29.48
N ALA A 177 18.53 -12.05 -30.43
CA ALA A 177 18.52 -12.55 -31.80
C ALA A 177 18.87 -14.05 -31.82
N SER A 178 17.87 -14.91 -32.01
CA SER A 178 18.09 -16.30 -32.41
C SER A 178 17.14 -16.65 -33.55
N VAL A 179 17.77 -17.07 -34.65
CA VAL A 179 17.25 -17.62 -35.91
C VAL A 179 15.98 -18.46 -35.69
N ASP A 180 14.79 -17.87 -35.90
CA ASP A 180 13.55 -18.56 -36.33
C ASP A 180 12.39 -17.57 -36.47
N ALA A 181 12.03 -17.24 -37.72
CA ALA A 181 10.97 -16.27 -38.05
C ALA A 181 9.55 -16.75 -37.66
N ARG A 182 9.32 -18.07 -37.53
CA ARG A 182 8.03 -18.64 -37.11
C ARG A 182 7.78 -18.48 -35.60
N GLY A 183 8.82 -18.68 -34.80
CA GLY A 183 8.77 -18.47 -33.36
C GLY A 183 8.57 -17.01 -32.96
N ALA A 184 9.03 -16.06 -33.77
CA ALA A 184 8.80 -14.63 -33.55
C ALA A 184 7.31 -14.24 -33.69
N GLN A 185 6.59 -14.82 -34.66
CA GLN A 185 5.15 -14.59 -34.84
C GLN A 185 4.30 -15.26 -33.76
N GLU A 186 4.64 -16.48 -33.35
CA GLU A 186 3.95 -17.21 -32.28
C GLU A 186 4.18 -16.57 -30.89
N ARG A 187 5.39 -16.06 -30.63
CA ARG A 187 5.70 -15.29 -29.41
C ARG A 187 5.06 -13.90 -29.42
N HIS A 188 4.98 -13.24 -30.58
CA HIS A 188 4.22 -12.00 -30.74
C HIS A 188 2.71 -12.22 -30.54
N ALA A 189 2.18 -13.39 -30.90
CA ALA A 189 0.81 -13.80 -30.60
C ALA A 189 0.57 -14.09 -29.11
N HIS A 190 1.52 -14.72 -28.42
CA HIS A 190 1.44 -14.99 -26.98
C HIS A 190 1.61 -13.72 -26.11
N ALA A 191 2.43 -12.74 -26.54
CA ALA A 191 2.54 -11.45 -25.87
C ALA A 191 1.25 -10.62 -25.94
N ARG A 192 0.47 -10.75 -27.02
CA ARG A 192 -0.86 -10.11 -27.15
C ARG A 192 -1.88 -10.61 -26.12
N ALA A 193 -1.73 -11.85 -25.63
CA ALA A 193 -2.63 -12.44 -24.64
C ALA A 193 -2.41 -11.95 -23.20
N ARG A 194 -1.32 -11.22 -22.91
CA ARG A 194 -0.98 -10.69 -21.57
C ARG A 194 -1.28 -9.19 -21.41
N ARG A 195 -2.00 -8.58 -22.36
CA ARG A 195 -2.42 -7.18 -22.27
C ARG A 195 -3.31 -6.99 -21.05
N GLY A 196 -2.93 -6.07 -20.17
CA GLY A 196 -3.63 -5.85 -18.91
C GLY A 196 -3.23 -4.56 -18.23
N VAL A 197 -4.15 -4.01 -17.44
CA VAL A 197 -3.94 -2.80 -16.66
C VAL A 197 -4.26 -3.12 -15.20
N PHE A 198 -3.31 -2.83 -14.31
CA PHE A 198 -3.43 -3.12 -12.88
C PHE A 198 -3.20 -1.84 -12.06
N GLY A 199 -4.12 -1.54 -11.14
CA GLY A 199 -4.01 -0.41 -10.22
C GLY A 199 -3.76 -0.87 -8.79
N ARG A 200 -2.86 -0.20 -8.05
CA ARG A 200 -2.66 -0.40 -6.61
C ARG A 200 -2.41 0.93 -5.91
N LEU A 201 -3.14 1.21 -4.83
CA LEU A 201 -2.84 2.34 -3.95
C LEU A 201 -1.77 1.97 -2.91
N THR A 202 -1.04 3.00 -2.49
CA THR A 202 0.02 2.97 -1.49
C THR A 202 -0.42 3.69 -0.21
N ASP A 203 0.26 3.41 0.90
CA ASP A 203 -0.10 3.88 2.26
C ASP A 203 0.06 5.40 2.46
N ASP A 204 0.44 6.12 1.41
CA ASP A 204 0.64 7.56 1.31
C ASP A 204 -0.44 8.24 0.45
N GLY A 205 -1.55 7.55 0.15
CA GLY A 205 -2.62 8.10 -0.68
C GLY A 205 -2.24 8.30 -2.15
N MET A 206 -1.13 7.72 -2.61
CA MET A 206 -0.78 7.63 -4.03
C MET A 206 -1.17 6.26 -4.60
N GLY A 207 -1.06 6.08 -5.91
CA GLY A 207 -1.33 4.81 -6.57
C GLY A 207 -0.48 4.61 -7.81
N TRP A 208 -0.29 3.34 -8.17
CA TRP A 208 0.51 2.90 -9.30
C TRP A 208 -0.42 2.22 -10.29
N LEU A 209 -0.35 2.65 -11.55
CA LEU A 209 -1.03 2.01 -12.67
C LEU A 209 0.02 1.33 -13.55
N THR A 210 -0.03 0.00 -13.61
CA THR A 210 0.86 -0.79 -14.46
C THR A 210 0.11 -1.24 -15.69
N VAL A 211 0.59 -0.82 -16.86
CA VAL A 211 0.08 -1.27 -18.16
C VAL A 211 1.07 -2.25 -18.77
N THR A 212 0.61 -3.45 -19.07
CA THR A 212 1.36 -4.45 -19.84
C THR A 212 0.85 -4.42 -21.27
N THR A 213 1.71 -4.04 -22.21
CA THR A 213 1.43 -4.07 -23.66
C THR A 213 2.71 -4.38 -24.44
N ASP A 214 2.64 -4.42 -25.78
CA ASP A 214 3.82 -4.65 -26.60
C ASP A 214 4.88 -3.55 -26.40
N ALA A 215 6.16 -3.95 -26.50
CA ALA A 215 7.30 -3.07 -26.26
C ALA A 215 7.31 -1.84 -27.17
N ALA A 216 6.84 -1.98 -28.42
CA ALA A 216 6.72 -0.85 -29.36
C ALA A 216 5.70 0.19 -28.87
N SER A 217 4.54 -0.25 -28.38
CA SER A 217 3.54 0.62 -27.76
C SER A 217 4.05 1.28 -26.48
N VAL A 218 4.78 0.55 -25.61
CA VAL A 218 5.40 1.14 -24.42
C VAL A 218 6.41 2.21 -24.82
N ALA A 219 7.30 1.92 -25.79
CA ALA A 219 8.30 2.86 -26.27
C ALA A 219 7.66 4.11 -26.90
N ALA A 220 6.63 3.93 -27.74
CA ALA A 220 5.91 5.05 -28.37
C ALA A 220 5.16 5.91 -27.34
N VAL A 221 4.55 5.31 -26.33
CA VAL A 221 3.92 6.04 -25.23
C VAL A 221 4.95 6.84 -24.45
N MET A 222 6.08 6.22 -24.07
CA MET A 222 7.16 6.90 -23.35
C MET A 222 7.73 8.06 -24.18
N ASP A 223 8.03 7.85 -25.46
CA ASP A 223 8.57 8.89 -26.35
C ASP A 223 7.60 10.07 -26.53
N ARG A 224 6.30 9.80 -26.70
CA ARG A 224 5.27 10.84 -26.80
C ARG A 224 5.19 11.67 -25.53
N LEU A 225 5.22 11.03 -24.37
CA LEU A 225 5.21 11.72 -23.07
C LEU A 225 6.49 12.54 -22.88
N ASP A 226 7.63 11.98 -23.24
CA ASP A 226 8.94 12.62 -23.21
C ASP A 226 8.99 13.89 -24.07
N THR A 227 8.52 13.79 -25.30
CA THR A 227 8.50 14.90 -26.26
C THR A 227 7.58 16.01 -25.78
N THR A 228 6.38 15.65 -25.33
CA THR A 228 5.39 16.63 -24.83
C THR A 228 5.88 17.31 -23.54
N ALA A 229 6.44 16.54 -22.60
CA ALA A 229 7.00 17.08 -21.36
C ALA A 229 8.17 18.02 -21.62
N ARG A 230 9.08 17.69 -22.55
CA ARG A 230 10.18 18.59 -22.95
C ARG A 230 9.67 19.87 -23.61
N GLY A 231 8.62 19.78 -24.43
CA GLY A 231 7.95 20.94 -25.02
C GLY A 231 7.40 21.90 -23.96
N LEU A 232 6.65 21.39 -22.99
CA LEU A 232 6.12 22.20 -21.87
C LEU A 232 7.24 22.81 -21.01
N ARG A 233 8.30 22.05 -20.75
CA ARG A 233 9.47 22.54 -20.01
C ARG A 233 10.21 23.65 -20.78
N GLY A 234 10.32 23.53 -22.09
CA GLY A 234 10.88 24.56 -22.97
C GLY A 234 10.03 25.83 -23.03
N ALA A 235 8.71 25.70 -22.85
CA ALA A 235 7.77 26.82 -22.74
C ALA A 235 7.75 27.51 -21.36
N GLY A 236 8.62 27.09 -20.43
CA GLY A 236 8.78 27.74 -19.12
C GLY A 236 8.08 27.05 -17.95
N ASP A 237 7.54 25.85 -18.11
CA ASP A 237 6.92 25.11 -16.99
C ASP A 237 7.96 24.73 -15.93
N ALA A 238 7.73 25.14 -14.67
CA ALA A 238 8.65 24.93 -13.55
C ALA A 238 8.68 23.49 -12.98
N ARG A 239 7.78 22.59 -13.41
CA ARG A 239 7.72 21.17 -12.98
C ARG A 239 8.81 20.30 -13.63
N SER A 240 9.24 19.24 -12.94
CA SER A 240 10.25 18.30 -13.49
C SER A 240 9.68 17.50 -14.67
N LEU A 241 10.55 16.97 -15.54
CA LEU A 241 10.10 16.14 -16.67
C LEU A 241 9.29 14.91 -16.21
N ASP A 242 9.65 14.30 -15.07
CA ASP A 242 8.89 13.17 -14.51
C ASP A 242 7.51 13.57 -14.01
N GLN A 243 7.40 14.73 -13.35
CA GLN A 243 6.11 15.28 -12.91
C GLN A 243 5.22 15.59 -14.12
N LEU A 244 5.79 16.19 -15.16
CA LEU A 244 5.07 16.49 -16.40
C LEU A 244 4.57 15.23 -17.10
N ARG A 245 5.40 14.18 -17.21
CA ARG A 245 4.98 12.89 -17.79
C ARG A 245 3.83 12.26 -16.99
N ALA A 246 3.93 12.25 -15.66
CA ALA A 246 2.89 11.71 -14.80
C ALA A 246 1.57 12.47 -14.98
N ASP A 247 1.61 13.80 -14.94
CA ASP A 247 0.44 14.65 -15.13
C ASP A 247 -0.19 14.45 -16.53
N LEU A 248 0.64 14.36 -17.58
CA LEU A 248 0.20 14.11 -18.96
C LEU A 248 -0.47 12.74 -19.14
N VAL A 249 0.05 11.68 -18.52
CA VAL A 249 -0.60 10.35 -18.55
C VAL A 249 -1.92 10.38 -17.81
N THR A 250 -1.94 10.96 -16.60
CA THR A 250 -3.16 11.03 -15.78
C THR A 250 -4.24 11.83 -16.50
N ASP A 251 -3.90 12.98 -17.06
CA ASP A 251 -4.82 13.80 -17.84
C ASP A 251 -5.35 13.06 -19.08
N ALA A 252 -4.45 12.39 -19.82
CA ALA A 252 -4.84 11.61 -20.99
C ALA A 252 -5.75 10.41 -20.66
N LEU A 253 -5.67 9.85 -19.46
CA LEU A 253 -6.52 8.74 -19.01
C LEU A 253 -7.84 9.20 -18.38
N LEU A 254 -7.90 10.43 -17.85
CA LEU A 254 -9.09 10.97 -17.20
C LEU A 254 -9.97 11.80 -18.14
N HIS A 255 -9.39 12.48 -19.14
CA HIS A 255 -10.08 13.54 -19.89
C HIS A 255 -9.98 13.42 -21.43
N ARG A 256 -9.36 12.37 -21.98
CA ARG A 256 -9.20 12.26 -23.45
C ARG A 256 -10.40 11.58 -24.12
N PRO A 257 -10.99 12.17 -25.18
CA PRO A 257 -12.11 11.58 -25.90
C PRO A 257 -11.68 10.46 -26.85
N GLY A 258 -12.55 9.46 -27.00
CA GLY A 258 -12.58 8.55 -28.15
C GLY A 258 -11.93 7.18 -27.95
N HIS A 259 -12.76 6.16 -27.77
CA HIS A 259 -12.38 4.77 -27.99
C HIS A 259 -12.21 4.53 -29.50
N PRO A 260 -11.15 3.87 -30.00
CA PRO A 260 -11.24 3.24 -31.30
C PRO A 260 -12.21 2.07 -31.14
N GLY A 261 -13.45 2.25 -31.58
CA GLY A 261 -14.34 1.11 -31.83
C GLY A 261 -13.67 0.13 -32.80
N PRO A 262 -13.97 -1.17 -32.72
CA PRO A 262 -13.34 -2.16 -33.59
C PRO A 262 -13.52 -1.73 -35.04
N ALA A 263 -12.42 -1.66 -35.79
CA ALA A 263 -12.44 -1.49 -37.23
C ALA A 263 -13.09 -2.75 -37.85
N SER A 264 -14.42 -2.77 -37.92
CA SER A 264 -15.15 -3.52 -38.92
C SER A 264 -15.14 -2.67 -40.18
N GLY A 265 -14.40 -3.11 -41.20
CA GLY A 265 -14.36 -2.42 -42.47
C GLY A 265 -13.21 -2.88 -43.33
N GLU A 266 -13.40 -4.03 -43.95
CA GLU A 266 -12.78 -4.42 -45.20
C GLU A 266 -12.68 -3.19 -46.13
N ALA A 267 -11.47 -2.88 -46.60
CA ALA A 267 -11.30 -1.93 -47.67
C ALA A 267 -11.46 -2.68 -49.00
N GLU A 268 -12.48 -2.30 -49.76
CA GLU A 268 -12.56 -2.14 -51.21
C GLU A 268 -14.06 -2.11 -51.58
N GLY A 269 -14.67 -1.05 -52.13
CA GLY A 269 -14.15 0.02 -52.97
C GLY A 269 -14.93 0.01 -54.29
N GLY A 270 -16.10 0.66 -54.30
CA GLY A 270 -16.96 0.86 -55.47
C GLY A 270 -17.69 2.20 -55.42
N THR A 271 -17.00 3.23 -55.92
CA THR A 271 -17.44 4.46 -56.62
C THR A 271 -18.74 5.21 -56.23
N ASP A 272 -18.52 6.52 -56.01
CA ASP A 272 -19.31 7.70 -56.39
C ASP A 272 -20.46 8.20 -55.50
N GLY A 273 -20.39 9.50 -55.15
CA GLY A 273 -21.54 10.31 -54.75
C GLY A 273 -21.27 11.33 -53.64
N GLU A 274 -21.12 12.61 -54.00
CA GLU A 274 -21.23 13.76 -53.10
C GLU A 274 -22.60 13.80 -52.39
N THR A 275 -22.64 14.15 -51.10
CA THR A 275 -23.40 15.32 -50.58
C THR A 275 -23.28 15.45 -49.06
N ALA A 276 -23.20 16.70 -48.60
CA ALA A 276 -23.17 17.11 -47.21
C ALA A 276 -24.51 16.83 -46.49
N GLY A 277 -24.42 16.51 -45.20
CA GLY A 277 -25.56 16.43 -44.29
C GLY A 277 -25.07 16.35 -42.84
N GLU A 278 -25.25 17.46 -42.12
CA GLU A 278 -24.99 17.60 -40.68
C GLU A 278 -25.81 16.66 -39.80
N ALA A 279 -25.18 16.30 -38.68
CA ALA A 279 -25.77 15.96 -37.38
C ALA A 279 -26.69 14.73 -37.28
N ALA A 280 -26.11 13.62 -36.79
CA ALA A 280 -26.67 12.81 -35.69
C ALA A 280 -25.65 11.72 -35.29
N GLY A 281 -24.52 12.13 -34.71
CA GLY A 281 -23.66 11.24 -33.94
C GLY A 281 -24.07 11.33 -32.49
N GLU A 282 -25.16 10.63 -32.13
CA GLU A 282 -25.66 10.52 -30.77
C GLU A 282 -24.50 10.03 -29.88
N ALA A 283 -24.13 10.87 -28.92
CA ALA A 283 -22.93 10.74 -28.10
C ALA A 283 -22.91 9.38 -27.41
N ALA A 284 -22.04 8.49 -27.87
CA ALA A 284 -21.62 7.33 -27.10
C ALA A 284 -21.04 7.86 -25.78
N GLY A 285 -21.81 7.66 -24.71
CA GLY A 285 -21.60 8.28 -23.41
C GLY A 285 -20.14 8.19 -22.95
N GLU A 286 -19.60 9.36 -22.60
CA GLU A 286 -18.32 9.53 -21.95
C GLU A 286 -18.29 8.66 -20.68
N ALA A 287 -17.52 7.58 -20.69
CA ALA A 287 -17.35 6.75 -19.51
C ALA A 287 -16.51 7.53 -18.48
N ALA A 288 -17.20 8.29 -17.63
CA ALA A 288 -16.58 9.08 -16.58
C ALA A 288 -15.74 8.16 -15.66
N ALA A 289 -14.50 8.57 -15.39
CA ALA A 289 -13.67 7.90 -14.39
C ALA A 289 -14.26 8.17 -12.99
N LEU A 290 -14.83 7.14 -12.37
CA LEU A 290 -15.48 7.23 -11.05
C LEU A 290 -14.61 6.58 -9.98
N ALA A 291 -14.40 7.28 -8.87
CA ALA A 291 -13.84 6.74 -7.65
C ALA A 291 -14.86 6.89 -6.51
N TRP A 292 -15.14 5.79 -5.81
CA TRP A 292 -16.03 5.79 -4.65
C TRP A 292 -15.20 5.92 -3.37
N ILE A 293 -15.60 6.82 -2.48
CA ILE A 293 -15.00 6.98 -1.15
C ILE A 293 -16.12 6.98 -0.11
N VAL A 294 -15.90 6.25 0.99
CA VAL A 294 -16.82 6.20 2.13
C VAL A 294 -16.26 7.10 3.21
N VAL A 295 -16.97 8.21 3.44
CA VAL A 295 -16.58 9.26 4.39
C VAL A 295 -17.66 9.36 5.47
N PRO A 296 -17.34 9.11 6.75
CA PRO A 296 -18.26 9.40 7.86
C PRO A 296 -18.65 10.87 7.88
N PHE A 297 -19.88 11.18 8.27
CA PHE A 297 -20.40 12.55 8.23
C PHE A 297 -19.54 13.51 9.06
N GLU A 298 -19.08 13.05 10.23
CA GLU A 298 -18.21 13.81 11.13
C GLU A 298 -16.84 14.11 10.48
N VAL A 299 -16.34 13.21 9.62
CA VAL A 299 -15.10 13.47 8.87
C VAL A 299 -15.33 14.48 7.75
N ALA A 300 -16.50 14.41 7.09
CA ALA A 300 -16.89 15.35 6.04
C ALA A 300 -17.11 16.77 6.57
N THR A 301 -17.71 16.92 7.77
CA THR A 301 -17.90 18.22 8.44
C THR A 301 -16.67 18.73 9.18
N GLY A 302 -15.63 17.90 9.33
CA GLY A 302 -14.39 18.27 10.00
C GLY A 302 -14.40 18.10 11.53
N GLU A 303 -15.41 17.42 12.07
CA GLU A 303 -15.53 17.07 13.48
C GLU A 303 -14.64 15.88 13.88
N ALA A 304 -14.24 15.05 12.92
CA ALA A 304 -13.35 13.90 13.14
C ALA A 304 -12.24 13.78 12.08
N ASP A 305 -11.11 13.21 12.49
CA ASP A 305 -9.95 12.93 11.61
C ASP A 305 -9.70 11.44 11.37
N THR A 306 -10.71 10.59 11.58
CA THR A 306 -10.60 9.16 11.27
C THR A 306 -10.42 8.90 9.76
N ALA A 307 -9.59 7.90 9.43
CA ALA A 307 -9.33 7.52 8.04
C ALA A 307 -10.60 7.05 7.32
N CYS A 308 -10.70 7.40 6.03
CA CYS A 308 -11.82 7.08 5.16
C CYS A 308 -11.46 5.94 4.21
N GLU A 309 -12.45 5.10 3.88
CA GLU A 309 -12.23 3.94 3.03
C GLU A 309 -12.43 4.31 1.56
N LEU A 310 -11.50 3.88 0.70
CA LEU A 310 -11.69 3.80 -0.74
C LEU A 310 -11.95 2.31 -1.05
N PRO A 311 -13.20 1.89 -1.30
CA PRO A 311 -13.56 0.47 -1.40
C PRO A 311 -12.74 -0.26 -2.46
N GLY A 312 -12.19 -1.43 -2.10
CA GLY A 312 -11.30 -2.22 -2.96
C GLY A 312 -9.88 -1.67 -3.10
N HIS A 313 -9.60 -0.55 -2.44
CA HIS A 313 -8.50 0.33 -2.80
C HIS A 313 -7.68 0.79 -1.59
N GLY A 314 -8.26 0.85 -0.39
CA GLY A 314 -7.53 1.04 0.87
C GLY A 314 -8.08 2.17 1.72
N TRP A 315 -7.22 2.79 2.54
CA TRP A 315 -7.60 3.88 3.43
C TRP A 315 -6.87 5.16 3.03
N VAL A 316 -7.59 6.28 3.05
CA VAL A 316 -7.03 7.62 2.89
C VAL A 316 -7.24 8.44 4.16
N THR A 317 -6.39 9.43 4.40
CA THR A 317 -6.54 10.32 5.56
C THR A 317 -7.82 11.13 5.46
N ALA A 318 -8.34 11.60 6.61
CA ALA A 318 -9.48 12.50 6.65
C ALA A 318 -9.28 13.77 5.80
N THR A 319 -8.07 14.35 5.82
CA THR A 319 -7.73 15.51 4.99
C THR A 319 -7.82 15.19 3.50
N HIS A 320 -7.23 14.07 3.06
CA HIS A 320 -7.29 13.66 1.65
C HIS A 320 -8.74 13.35 1.24
N ALA A 321 -9.53 12.71 2.11
CA ALA A 321 -10.94 12.46 1.87
C ALA A 321 -11.71 13.78 1.65
N ARG A 322 -11.48 14.80 2.48
CA ARG A 322 -12.06 16.14 2.33
C ARG A 322 -11.65 16.81 1.02
N GLU A 323 -10.38 16.67 0.60
CA GLU A 323 -9.93 17.15 -0.71
C GLU A 323 -10.67 16.43 -1.85
N ILE A 324 -10.84 15.11 -1.79
CA ILE A 324 -11.57 14.35 -2.81
C ILE A 324 -13.02 14.84 -2.92
N ILE A 325 -13.76 14.90 -1.81
CA ILE A 325 -15.20 15.20 -1.84
C ILE A 325 -15.51 16.67 -2.18
N THR A 326 -14.54 17.58 -2.05
CA THR A 326 -14.68 19.01 -2.39
C THR A 326 -14.13 19.38 -3.76
N ARG A 327 -13.50 18.44 -4.49
CA ARG A 327 -13.06 18.68 -5.87
C ARG A 327 -14.25 19.01 -6.79
N PRO A 328 -14.05 19.92 -7.76
CA PRO A 328 -15.05 20.14 -8.81
C PRO A 328 -15.40 18.82 -9.51
N GLY A 329 -16.70 18.55 -9.68
CA GLY A 329 -17.19 17.29 -10.28
C GLY A 329 -17.45 16.15 -9.27
N SER A 330 -17.09 16.32 -7.99
CA SER A 330 -17.44 15.34 -6.95
C SER A 330 -18.94 15.37 -6.65
N VAL A 331 -19.56 14.19 -6.67
CA VAL A 331 -20.98 14.00 -6.36
C VAL A 331 -21.13 13.30 -5.02
N TRP A 332 -22.02 13.80 -4.17
CA TRP A 332 -22.30 13.23 -2.87
C TRP A 332 -23.51 12.32 -2.97
N ALA A 333 -23.34 11.07 -2.55
CA ALA A 333 -24.44 10.13 -2.38
C ALA A 333 -24.52 9.77 -0.89
N THR A 334 -25.68 10.02 -0.27
CA THR A 334 -25.94 9.57 1.10
C THR A 334 -26.22 8.08 1.09
N LEU A 335 -25.38 7.31 1.77
CA LEU A 335 -25.65 5.89 2.05
C LEU A 335 -26.44 5.82 3.37
N PRO A 336 -27.76 5.49 3.33
CA PRO A 336 -28.46 5.17 4.56
C PRO A 336 -27.77 3.93 5.16
N VAL A 337 -27.31 4.07 6.40
CA VAL A 337 -26.67 2.98 7.14
C VAL A 337 -27.49 2.67 8.37
N ASP A 338 -27.64 1.39 8.64
CA ASP A 338 -28.25 0.91 9.87
C ASP A 338 -27.31 1.21 11.06
N LEU A 339 -27.61 2.22 11.87
CA LEU A 339 -26.76 2.71 12.97
C LEU A 339 -26.28 1.61 13.94
N PRO A 340 -27.09 0.61 14.32
CA PRO A 340 -26.66 -0.50 15.15
C PRO A 340 -25.67 -1.43 14.44
N THR A 341 -25.74 -1.66 13.12
CA THR A 341 -24.90 -2.67 12.43
C THR A 341 -23.79 -2.09 11.54
N GLY A 342 -23.90 -0.83 11.14
CA GLY A 342 -22.99 -0.15 10.21
C GLY A 342 -23.07 -0.68 8.77
N ARG A 343 -24.12 -1.46 8.44
CA ARG A 343 -24.35 -1.95 7.08
C ARG A 343 -25.08 -0.88 6.27
N ALA A 344 -24.72 -0.76 4.99
CA ALA A 344 -25.53 -0.02 4.04
C ALA A 344 -26.91 -0.69 3.93
N LEU A 345 -27.98 0.12 4.02
CA LEU A 345 -29.36 -0.28 3.80
C LEU A 345 -29.65 -0.40 2.30
#